data_AF-A0AAQ1AMA9-F1
#
_entry.id   AF-A0AAQ1AMA9-F1
#
_cell.length_a   1.000
_cell.length_b   1.000
_cell.length_c   1.000
_cell.angle_alpha   90.00
_cell.angle_beta   90.00
_cell.angle_gamma   90.00
#
_symmetry.space_group_name_H-M   'P 1'
#
loop_
_entity.id
_entity.type
_entity.pdbx_description
1 polymer ?
#
loop_
_entity_poly.entity_id
_entity_poly.type
_entity_poly.pdbx_seq_one_letter_code
_entity_poly.pdbx_strand_id
1 'polypeptide(L)'
;MSLHSPFGPNALLRRLSLLIVIVTLMAGCHPDAGAALPNQSAAGKDEVDPVDQAALAQALNALQPQRPGVTDLYVVGFAGDASDDVFRNETLYLRQLFEQRFAARGRVVTLVNNPDNLGEQPYAPLATYDNLYDTLAAIGKRMDRKEDALLLFVTTHGTEDHTLYVQVDQDEEDFISPQDLRQALDDAGIGNRIIVLSACYSGGFIPALRSPDTLILTAARADRPSFGCGNTSNATYFGQAWLIDAMNRSDDPLAAFDMARTAITAREKQEGELPSLPQQSLGKRIAPVLARWRAGLHAGAAVAYPYPPLETTPDAGQDQDPEADPDSRSLDDPTKAKEPAAPASPRKPSPVPAPATP
;
A
#
# COMPACT_ATOMS: atom_id res chain seq x y z
N MET A 1 9.54 66.86 -58.64
CA MET A 1 9.20 67.81 -57.57
C MET A 1 9.64 67.21 -56.26
N SER A 2 10.69 67.78 -55.68
CA SER A 2 11.19 67.45 -54.34
C SER A 2 10.42 68.25 -53.30
N LEU A 3 10.19 67.67 -52.12
CA LEU A 3 10.83 68.07 -50.85
C LEU A 3 9.98 67.68 -49.62
N HIS A 4 10.65 67.02 -48.67
CA HIS A 4 10.64 67.19 -47.20
C HIS A 4 10.39 65.90 -46.39
N SER A 5 11.50 65.30 -45.91
CA SER A 5 11.61 64.62 -44.58
C SER A 5 11.78 65.72 -43.49
N PRO A 6 11.82 65.47 -42.14
CA PRO A 6 12.77 64.57 -41.45
C PRO A 6 12.33 63.99 -40.06
N PHE A 7 13.30 63.37 -39.37
CA PHE A 7 13.39 62.93 -37.96
C PHE A 7 13.11 61.44 -37.61
N GLY A 8 14.21 60.70 -37.34
CA GLY A 8 14.26 59.36 -36.71
C GLY A 8 14.32 59.46 -35.18
N PRO A 9 15.15 58.70 -34.42
CA PRO A 9 15.77 57.39 -34.65
C PRO A 9 15.55 56.42 -33.44
N ASN A 10 16.22 55.25 -33.48
CA ASN A 10 16.72 54.48 -32.34
C ASN A 10 15.78 53.59 -31.50
N ALA A 11 16.26 52.34 -31.38
CA ALA A 11 16.63 51.69 -30.11
C ALA A 11 15.77 50.52 -29.61
N LEU A 12 16.45 49.37 -29.65
CA LEU A 12 16.64 48.42 -28.55
C LEU A 12 15.51 47.44 -28.20
N LEU A 13 15.87 46.16 -28.39
CA LEU A 13 15.77 45.08 -27.41
C LEU A 13 14.45 44.93 -26.63
N ARG A 14 13.74 43.83 -26.90
CA ARG A 14 13.80 42.68 -25.99
C ARG A 14 13.15 41.45 -26.62
N ARG A 15 13.99 40.43 -26.83
CA ARG A 15 13.55 39.03 -26.82
C ARG A 15 13.02 38.73 -25.42
N LEU A 16 11.87 38.08 -25.31
CA LEU A 16 11.63 37.16 -24.20
C LEU A 16 10.61 36.10 -24.63
N SER A 17 11.12 34.87 -24.77
CA SER A 17 10.35 33.64 -24.86
C SER A 17 9.50 33.50 -23.60
N LEU A 18 8.19 33.38 -23.72
CA LEU A 18 7.33 33.01 -22.61
C LEU A 18 7.34 31.47 -22.49
N LEU A 19 8.14 30.98 -21.56
CA LEU A 19 8.03 29.62 -21.03
C LEU A 19 6.74 29.56 -20.21
N ILE A 20 5.79 28.74 -20.64
CA ILE A 20 4.63 28.37 -19.82
C ILE A 20 5.13 27.33 -18.82
N VAL A 21 5.24 27.73 -17.55
CA VAL A 21 5.46 26.80 -16.43
C VAL A 21 4.08 26.28 -16.00
N ILE A 22 3.82 25.01 -16.29
CA ILE A 22 2.69 24.27 -15.71
C ILE A 22 3.14 23.86 -14.31
N VAL A 23 2.57 24.49 -13.28
CA VAL A 23 2.70 24.05 -11.88
C VAL A 23 1.61 23.00 -11.65
N THR A 24 1.97 21.73 -11.72
CA THR A 24 1.14 20.62 -11.23
C THR A 24 1.20 20.59 -9.71
N LEU A 25 0.05 20.74 -9.05
CA LEU A 25 -0.12 20.38 -7.64
C LEU A 25 0.06 18.86 -7.51
N MET A 26 1.22 18.43 -7.01
CA MET A 26 1.42 17.09 -6.49
C MET A 26 0.85 17.06 -5.06
N ALA A 27 -0.26 16.33 -4.88
CA ALA A 27 -0.67 15.92 -3.56
C ALA A 27 0.25 14.77 -3.10
N GLY A 28 1.03 15.01 -2.04
CA GLY A 28 1.47 13.95 -1.12
C GLY A 28 2.58 13.00 -1.58
N CYS A 29 3.66 13.49 -2.18
CA CYS A 29 4.97 12.84 -1.99
C CYS A 29 5.87 13.85 -1.28
N HIS A 30 6.25 13.56 -0.03
CA HIS A 30 7.19 14.40 0.71
C HIS A 30 8.50 14.53 -0.10
N PRO A 31 8.94 15.74 -0.49
CA PRO A 31 10.10 15.91 -1.36
C PRO A 31 11.46 15.75 -0.64
N ASP A 32 11.48 15.33 0.62
CA ASP A 32 12.70 15.21 1.43
C ASP A 32 13.07 13.76 1.81
N ALA A 33 12.50 12.75 1.15
CA ALA A 33 12.94 11.34 1.26
C ALA A 33 14.24 11.07 0.46
N GLY A 34 15.15 12.04 0.41
CA GLY A 34 16.30 12.09 -0.48
C GLY A 34 17.50 12.78 0.14
N ALA A 35 17.89 12.36 1.34
CA ALA A 35 19.22 12.63 1.86
C ALA A 35 19.67 11.42 2.69
N ALA A 36 20.69 10.70 2.20
CA ALA A 36 21.36 9.65 2.93
C ALA A 36 21.83 10.19 4.29
N LEU A 37 21.16 9.79 5.37
CA LEU A 37 21.64 10.06 6.72
C LEU A 37 22.85 9.16 6.99
N PRO A 38 23.91 9.67 7.65
CA PRO A 38 25.04 8.85 8.04
C PRO A 38 24.56 7.73 8.98
N ASN A 39 25.11 6.52 8.82
CA ASN A 39 25.02 5.41 9.76
C ASN A 39 25.29 5.90 11.20
N GLN A 40 24.23 6.28 11.90
CA GLN A 40 24.26 6.36 13.34
C GLN A 40 23.95 4.95 13.83
N SER A 41 25.02 4.26 14.22
CA SER A 41 24.92 3.18 15.19
C SER A 41 24.11 3.72 16.37
N ALA A 42 22.83 3.34 16.44
CA ALA A 42 21.95 3.64 17.55
C ALA A 42 22.39 2.78 18.74
N ALA A 43 23.40 3.25 19.44
CA ALA A 43 23.71 2.79 20.78
C ALA A 43 22.58 3.25 21.71
N GLY A 44 21.62 2.35 21.96
CA GLY A 44 20.66 2.43 23.06
C GLY A 44 19.23 2.05 22.67
N LYS A 45 18.89 0.76 22.80
CA LYS A 45 17.57 0.17 23.17
C LYS A 45 17.53 -1.34 22.80
N ASP A 46 18.47 -2.14 23.33
CA ASP A 46 18.45 -3.62 23.18
C ASP A 46 17.46 -4.29 24.17
N GLU A 47 16.46 -3.57 24.68
CA GLU A 47 15.45 -4.17 25.56
C GLU A 47 14.28 -4.63 24.70
N VAL A 48 14.24 -5.95 24.46
CA VAL A 48 13.16 -6.56 23.69
C VAL A 48 11.84 -6.38 24.43
N ASP A 49 10.81 -5.87 23.74
CA ASP A 49 9.48 -5.67 24.33
C ASP A 49 8.88 -7.02 24.77
N PRO A 50 8.70 -7.26 26.09
CA PRO A 50 8.17 -8.54 26.58
C PRO A 50 6.73 -8.81 26.13
N VAL A 51 5.94 -7.77 25.85
CA VAL A 51 4.56 -7.91 25.36
C VAL A 51 4.57 -8.46 23.94
N ASP A 52 5.39 -7.86 23.08
CA ASP A 52 5.59 -8.34 21.70
C ASP A 52 6.19 -9.76 21.67
N GLN A 53 7.22 -10.04 22.49
CA GLN A 53 7.77 -11.39 22.59
C GLN A 53 6.72 -12.43 22.99
N ALA A 54 5.84 -12.10 23.93
CA ALA A 54 4.76 -12.98 24.33
C ALA A 54 3.74 -13.19 23.20
N ALA A 55 3.39 -12.12 22.48
CA ALA A 55 2.51 -12.20 21.31
C ALA A 55 3.11 -13.07 20.20
N LEU A 56 4.40 -12.89 19.88
CA LEU A 56 5.13 -13.71 18.92
C LEU A 56 5.14 -15.18 19.36
N ALA A 57 5.56 -15.45 20.60
CA ALA A 57 5.60 -16.81 21.13
C ALA A 57 4.21 -17.49 21.05
N GLN A 58 3.14 -16.77 21.37
CA GLN A 58 1.78 -17.28 21.24
C GLN A 58 1.42 -17.61 19.79
N ALA A 59 1.69 -16.70 18.85
CA ALA A 59 1.43 -16.91 17.43
C ALA A 59 2.21 -18.12 16.88
N LEU A 60 3.50 -18.23 17.20
CA LEU A 60 4.34 -19.33 16.76
C LEU A 60 3.95 -20.67 17.39
N ASN A 61 3.52 -20.68 18.66
CA ASN A 61 3.04 -21.91 19.32
C ASN A 61 1.70 -22.40 18.75
N ALA A 62 0.89 -21.51 18.17
CA ALA A 62 -0.36 -21.88 17.52
C ALA A 62 -0.19 -22.51 16.12
N LEU A 63 0.99 -22.35 15.50
CA LEU A 63 1.28 -22.93 14.19
C LEU A 63 1.25 -24.46 14.23
N GLN A 64 0.35 -25.02 13.42
CA GLN A 64 0.21 -26.45 13.21
C GLN A 64 1.40 -27.01 12.41
N PRO A 65 1.80 -28.28 12.66
CA PRO A 65 2.82 -28.95 11.86
C PRO A 65 2.31 -29.27 10.44
N GLN A 66 3.25 -29.61 9.56
CA GLN A 66 2.93 -30.09 8.23
C GLN A 66 2.11 -31.39 8.27
N ARG A 67 1.33 -31.64 7.21
CA ARG A 67 0.56 -32.86 6.99
C ARG A 67 1.30 -33.79 6.01
N PRO A 68 1.85 -34.93 6.46
CA PRO A 68 2.67 -35.75 5.58
C PRO A 68 1.92 -36.23 4.33
N GLY A 69 2.48 -35.99 3.14
CA GLY A 69 1.90 -36.37 1.86
C GLY A 69 0.87 -35.37 1.33
N VAL A 70 0.71 -34.22 1.98
CA VAL A 70 -0.17 -33.13 1.57
C VAL A 70 0.69 -31.88 1.47
N THR A 71 0.82 -31.31 0.27
CA THR A 71 1.49 -30.02 0.11
C THR A 71 0.73 -28.94 0.86
N ASP A 72 1.26 -28.52 2.01
CA ASP A 72 0.75 -27.42 2.81
C ASP A 72 1.25 -26.08 2.27
N LEU A 73 0.42 -25.05 2.47
CA LEU A 73 0.83 -23.66 2.31
C LEU A 73 0.89 -23.01 3.69
N TYR A 74 2.10 -22.61 4.10
CA TYR A 74 2.31 -21.71 5.22
C TYR A 74 2.25 -20.28 4.72
N VAL A 75 1.58 -19.40 5.45
CA VAL A 75 1.33 -18.02 5.03
C VAL A 75 1.84 -17.05 6.08
N VAL A 76 2.58 -16.04 5.65
CA VAL A 76 2.98 -14.91 6.49
C VAL A 76 2.45 -13.64 5.83
N GLY A 77 1.65 -12.87 6.57
CA GLY A 77 1.33 -11.49 6.22
C GLY A 77 2.14 -10.53 7.07
N PHE A 78 2.73 -9.51 6.44
CA PHE A 78 3.56 -8.51 7.10
C PHE A 78 3.05 -7.11 6.72
N ALA A 79 2.46 -6.41 7.68
CA ALA A 79 2.05 -5.00 7.56
C ALA A 79 3.11 -4.11 8.21
N GLY A 80 4.03 -3.60 7.40
CA GLY A 80 5.29 -3.02 7.90
C GLY A 80 5.17 -1.60 8.45
N ASP A 81 4.17 -0.84 8.03
CA ASP A 81 4.03 0.57 8.39
C ASP A 81 2.73 0.82 9.17
N ALA A 82 2.88 1.42 10.36
CA ALA A 82 1.79 1.81 11.24
C ALA A 82 1.00 3.04 10.76
N SER A 83 1.53 3.84 9.82
CA SER A 83 0.94 5.12 9.44
C SER A 83 -0.37 5.00 8.65
N ASP A 84 -0.58 3.88 7.94
CA ASP A 84 -1.74 3.65 7.09
C ASP A 84 -2.47 2.34 7.43
N ASP A 85 -3.77 2.44 7.71
CA ASP A 85 -4.60 1.27 8.05
C ASP A 85 -4.66 0.19 6.95
N VAL A 86 -4.42 0.57 5.69
CA VAL A 86 -4.50 -0.35 4.54
C VAL A 86 -3.60 -1.57 4.72
N PHE A 87 -2.42 -1.39 5.29
CA PHE A 87 -1.44 -2.46 5.45
C PHE A 87 -1.93 -3.52 6.44
N ARG A 88 -2.41 -3.07 7.60
CA ARG A 88 -3.09 -3.92 8.60
C ARG A 88 -4.31 -4.59 7.99
N ASN A 89 -5.17 -3.84 7.30
CA ASN A 89 -6.42 -4.37 6.73
C ASN A 89 -6.15 -5.53 5.77
N GLU A 90 -5.19 -5.37 4.86
CA GLU A 90 -4.79 -6.39 3.90
C GLU A 90 -4.20 -7.62 4.59
N THR A 91 -3.34 -7.43 5.60
CA THR A 91 -2.70 -8.52 6.33
C THR A 91 -3.71 -9.33 7.16
N LEU A 92 -4.65 -8.68 7.83
CA LEU A 92 -5.71 -9.36 8.56
C LEU A 92 -6.69 -10.06 7.62
N TYR A 93 -6.99 -9.46 6.46
CA TYR A 93 -7.79 -10.09 5.43
C TYR A 93 -7.10 -11.28 4.76
N LEU A 94 -5.78 -11.21 4.53
CA LEU A 94 -4.96 -12.33 4.04
C LEU A 94 -5.18 -13.56 4.93
N ARG A 95 -5.11 -13.40 6.25
CA ARG A 95 -5.42 -14.49 7.19
C ARG A 95 -6.82 -15.05 6.96
N GLN A 96 -7.83 -14.19 6.96
CA GLN A 96 -9.21 -14.61 6.76
C GLN A 96 -9.39 -15.40 5.45
N LEU A 97 -8.85 -14.88 4.35
CA LEU A 97 -8.93 -15.48 3.03
C LEU A 97 -8.23 -16.85 3.01
N PHE A 98 -6.99 -16.93 3.48
CA PHE A 98 -6.22 -18.16 3.38
C PHE A 98 -6.68 -19.26 4.33
N GLU A 99 -7.20 -18.90 5.51
CA GLU A 99 -7.79 -19.87 6.43
C GLU A 99 -9.14 -20.42 5.95
N GLN A 100 -9.98 -19.58 5.32
CA GLN A 100 -11.33 -19.97 4.91
C GLN A 100 -11.39 -20.58 3.51
N ARG A 101 -10.56 -20.09 2.58
CA ARG A 101 -10.61 -20.48 1.17
C ARG A 101 -9.45 -21.36 0.74
N PHE A 102 -8.26 -21.18 1.28
CA PHE A 102 -7.03 -21.82 0.77
C PHE A 102 -6.47 -22.94 1.66
N ALA A 103 -7.31 -23.51 2.53
CA ALA A 103 -6.97 -24.63 3.42
C ALA A 103 -5.72 -24.39 4.30
N ALA A 104 -5.39 -23.12 4.61
CA ALA A 104 -4.22 -22.75 5.41
C ALA A 104 -4.54 -22.54 6.90
N ARG A 105 -5.71 -22.97 7.38
CA ARG A 105 -6.12 -22.80 8.79
C ARG A 105 -5.05 -23.37 9.74
N GLY A 106 -4.61 -22.55 10.70
CA GLY A 106 -3.54 -22.90 11.64
C GLY A 106 -2.13 -22.88 11.05
N ARG A 107 -1.94 -22.41 9.81
CA ARG A 107 -0.63 -22.22 9.15
C ARG A 107 -0.44 -20.79 8.65
N VAL A 108 -1.20 -19.84 9.19
CA VAL A 108 -1.04 -18.41 8.89
C VAL A 108 -0.52 -17.67 10.11
N VAL A 109 0.51 -16.84 9.92
CA VAL A 109 0.97 -15.83 10.89
C VAL A 109 0.79 -14.45 10.27
N THR A 110 0.32 -13.49 11.05
CA THR A 110 0.25 -12.09 10.67
C THR A 110 1.10 -11.28 11.62
N LEU A 111 1.99 -10.47 11.08
CA LEU A 111 2.79 -9.49 11.81
C LEU A 111 2.26 -8.11 11.42
N VAL A 112 1.97 -7.26 12.40
CA VAL A 112 1.22 -6.02 12.18
C VAL A 112 1.80 -4.86 12.98
N ASN A 113 2.20 -3.82 12.26
CA ASN A 113 2.37 -2.48 12.81
C ASN A 113 1.11 -1.66 12.53
N ASN A 114 0.47 -1.19 13.59
CA ASN A 114 -0.65 -0.25 13.56
C ASN A 114 -0.87 0.30 14.98
N PRO A 115 -1.26 1.57 15.16
CA PRO A 115 -1.52 2.13 16.48
C PRO A 115 -2.57 1.35 17.28
N ASP A 116 -3.53 0.69 16.62
CA ASP A 116 -4.56 -0.12 17.27
C ASP A 116 -4.06 -1.48 17.78
N ASN A 117 -2.85 -1.89 17.40
CA ASN A 117 -2.20 -3.12 17.84
C ASN A 117 -1.19 -2.88 18.97
N LEU A 118 -0.91 -1.63 19.33
CA LEU A 118 0.03 -1.28 20.40
C LEU A 118 -0.63 -1.37 21.79
N GLY A 119 0.20 -1.46 22.84
CA GLY A 119 -0.23 -1.47 24.23
C GLY A 119 -0.25 -2.87 24.86
N GLU A 120 -0.95 -3.02 25.99
CA GLU A 120 -0.83 -4.21 26.84
C GLU A 120 -1.46 -5.49 26.27
N GLN A 121 -2.31 -5.38 25.24
CA GLN A 121 -3.10 -6.50 24.68
C GLN A 121 -3.11 -6.47 23.14
N PRO A 122 -1.95 -6.66 22.48
CA PRO A 122 -1.87 -6.73 21.04
C PRO A 122 -2.66 -7.93 20.50
N TYR A 123 -3.24 -7.82 19.31
CA TYR A 123 -3.92 -8.93 18.64
C TYR A 123 -3.01 -9.67 17.65
N ALA A 124 -1.84 -9.09 17.33
CA ALA A 124 -0.79 -9.69 16.51
C ALA A 124 0.60 -9.25 17.01
N PRO A 125 1.66 -10.04 16.79
CA PRO A 125 3.03 -9.57 17.00
C PRO A 125 3.36 -8.42 16.04
N LEU A 126 4.32 -7.58 16.42
CA LEU A 126 4.79 -6.46 15.61
C LEU A 126 5.46 -6.96 14.32
N ALA A 127 5.31 -6.17 13.25
CA ALA A 127 5.98 -6.38 11.97
C ALA A 127 7.38 -5.77 11.98
N THR A 128 8.28 -6.35 12.77
CA THR A 128 9.72 -6.01 12.78
C THR A 128 10.52 -7.02 11.98
N TYR A 129 11.74 -6.66 11.57
CA TYR A 129 12.63 -7.60 10.89
C TYR A 129 12.93 -8.84 11.75
N ASP A 130 13.18 -8.66 13.04
CA ASP A 130 13.45 -9.75 13.98
C ASP A 130 12.26 -10.71 14.11
N ASN A 131 11.03 -10.19 14.26
CA ASN A 131 9.84 -11.03 14.31
C ASN A 131 9.58 -11.77 12.99
N LEU A 132 9.87 -11.14 11.85
CA LEU A 132 9.82 -11.80 10.56
C LEU A 132 10.85 -12.93 10.48
N TYR A 133 12.09 -12.67 10.90
CA TYR A 133 13.17 -13.66 10.93
C TYR A 133 12.80 -14.88 11.78
N ASP A 134 12.33 -14.65 13.00
CA ASP A 134 11.91 -15.70 13.93
C ASP A 134 10.68 -16.47 13.43
N THR A 135 9.72 -15.77 12.83
CA THR A 135 8.53 -16.39 12.20
C THR A 135 8.94 -17.31 11.07
N LEU A 136 9.81 -16.86 10.17
CA LEU A 136 10.33 -17.68 9.07
C LEU A 136 11.11 -18.88 9.60
N ALA A 137 11.97 -18.71 10.60
CA ALA A 137 12.70 -19.80 11.24
C ALA A 137 11.76 -20.84 11.87
N ALA A 138 10.68 -20.39 12.53
CA ALA A 138 9.68 -21.25 13.15
C ALA A 138 8.84 -22.02 12.12
N ILE A 139 8.49 -21.40 11.00
CA ILE A 139 7.82 -22.06 9.86
C ILE A 139 8.75 -23.07 9.21
N GLY A 140 10.00 -22.70 8.95
CA GLY A 140 11.01 -23.58 8.37
C GLY A 140 11.23 -24.85 9.20
N LYS A 141 11.00 -24.83 10.52
CA LYS A 141 11.05 -26.00 11.41
C LYS A 141 9.77 -26.87 11.34
N ARG A 142 8.63 -26.32 10.95
CA ARG A 142 7.32 -26.99 10.94
C ARG A 142 6.93 -27.57 9.58
N MET A 143 7.38 -26.93 8.50
CA MET A 143 7.10 -27.36 7.13
C MET A 143 7.99 -28.54 6.71
N ASP A 144 7.49 -29.41 5.84
CA ASP A 144 8.36 -30.25 5.01
C ASP A 144 8.86 -29.41 3.84
N ARG A 145 10.10 -28.95 3.93
CA ARG A 145 10.73 -28.02 2.98
C ARG A 145 10.80 -28.55 1.54
N LYS A 146 10.61 -29.85 1.31
CA LYS A 146 10.57 -30.46 -0.03
C LYS A 146 9.17 -30.54 -0.60
N GLU A 147 8.17 -30.69 0.27
CA GLU A 147 6.77 -30.89 -0.11
C GLU A 147 5.99 -29.58 -0.13
N ASP A 148 6.11 -28.79 0.93
CA ASP A 148 5.33 -27.60 1.27
C ASP A 148 5.88 -26.32 0.62
N ALA A 149 5.08 -25.26 0.67
CA ALA A 149 5.48 -23.92 0.25
C ALA A 149 5.18 -22.85 1.32
N LEU A 150 5.95 -21.77 1.29
CA LEU A 150 5.65 -20.51 1.99
C LEU A 150 4.99 -19.53 1.01
N LEU A 151 3.95 -18.83 1.45
CA LEU A 151 3.52 -17.56 0.88
C LEU A 151 3.86 -16.44 1.86
N LEU A 152 4.72 -15.51 1.45
CA LEU A 152 5.02 -14.29 2.17
C LEU A 152 4.38 -13.12 1.43
N PHE A 153 3.41 -12.48 2.06
CA PHE A 153 2.77 -11.25 1.58
C PHE A 153 3.26 -10.10 2.45
N VAL A 154 4.00 -9.17 1.84
CA VAL A 154 4.50 -7.96 2.49
C VAL A 154 3.75 -6.77 1.92
N THR A 155 3.17 -5.94 2.79
CA THR A 155 2.49 -4.71 2.40
C THR A 155 2.96 -3.57 3.29
N THR A 156 3.56 -2.55 2.67
CA THR A 156 4.17 -1.38 3.33
C THR A 156 4.62 -0.36 2.26
N HIS A 157 5.16 0.79 2.66
CA HIS A 157 5.88 1.68 1.74
C HIS A 157 7.21 1.08 1.29
N GLY A 158 7.69 1.57 0.15
CA GLY A 158 9.01 1.19 -0.38
C GLY A 158 9.79 2.42 -0.84
N THR A 159 11.11 2.33 -0.78
CA THR A 159 12.02 3.42 -1.13
C THR A 159 12.61 3.25 -2.53
N GLU A 160 13.13 4.33 -3.11
CA GLU A 160 13.83 4.29 -4.41
C GLU A 160 15.08 3.42 -4.39
N ASP A 161 15.67 3.21 -3.20
CA ASP A 161 16.81 2.32 -2.95
C ASP A 161 16.40 0.85 -2.77
N HIS A 162 15.14 0.52 -3.08
CA HIS A 162 14.57 -0.84 -3.03
C HIS A 162 14.57 -1.44 -1.62
N THR A 163 14.33 -0.63 -0.59
CA THR A 163 14.07 -1.13 0.77
C THR A 163 12.58 -1.06 1.08
N LEU A 164 12.12 -2.00 1.91
CA LEU A 164 10.79 -1.97 2.50
C LEU A 164 10.84 -1.14 3.78
N TYR A 165 9.97 -0.15 3.91
CA TYR A 165 9.89 0.66 5.12
C TYR A 165 9.22 -0.15 6.23
N VAL A 166 9.75 -0.04 7.43
CA VAL A 166 9.18 -0.62 8.65
C VAL A 166 9.05 0.50 9.66
N GLN A 167 7.84 0.75 10.14
CA GLN A 167 7.57 1.72 11.19
C GLN A 167 6.59 1.11 12.18
N VAL A 168 7.02 0.97 13.43
CA VAL A 168 6.17 0.48 14.54
C VAL A 168 5.39 1.65 15.13
N ASP A 169 6.07 2.77 15.41
CA ASP A 169 5.51 4.02 15.90
C ASP A 169 6.38 5.23 15.48
N GLN A 170 6.20 6.40 16.12
CA GLN A 170 6.94 7.63 15.79
C GLN A 170 8.44 7.58 16.14
N ASP A 171 8.85 6.67 17.02
CA ASP A 171 10.20 6.58 17.56
C ASP A 171 10.96 5.33 17.08
N GLU A 172 10.28 4.39 16.42
CA GLU A 172 10.84 3.12 15.93
C GLU A 172 10.57 2.91 14.43
N GLU A 173 11.63 3.06 13.65
CA GLU A 173 11.65 2.79 12.20
C GLU A 173 12.88 1.95 11.80
N ASP A 174 12.72 1.16 10.74
CA ASP A 174 13.76 0.31 10.15
C ASP A 174 13.50 0.11 8.64
N PHE A 175 14.44 -0.53 7.96
CA PHE A 175 14.39 -0.80 6.53
C PHE A 175 14.87 -2.21 6.21
N ILE A 176 14.02 -2.99 5.55
CA ILE A 176 14.38 -4.35 5.11
C ILE A 176 14.89 -4.27 3.66
N SER A 177 16.15 -4.60 3.44
CA SER A 177 16.72 -4.68 2.10
C SER A 177 16.36 -5.99 1.38
N PRO A 178 16.57 -6.08 0.06
CA PRO A 178 16.41 -7.34 -0.66
C PRO A 178 17.35 -8.45 -0.16
N GLN A 179 18.52 -8.08 0.38
CA GLN A 179 19.49 -9.02 0.92
C GLN A 179 19.06 -9.55 2.29
N ASP A 180 18.49 -8.70 3.14
CA ASP A 180 18.01 -9.11 4.47
C ASP A 180 16.87 -10.12 4.34
N LEU A 181 15.88 -9.81 3.48
CA LEU A 181 14.79 -10.73 3.22
C LEU A 181 15.28 -12.05 2.60
N ARG A 182 16.27 -11.98 1.69
CA ARG A 182 16.89 -13.17 1.12
C ARG A 182 17.56 -14.03 2.19
N GLN A 183 18.32 -13.39 3.08
CA GLN A 183 19.05 -14.04 4.16
C GLN A 183 18.09 -14.74 5.13
N ALA A 184 17.04 -14.05 5.60
CA ALA A 184 16.04 -14.61 6.50
C ALA A 184 15.36 -15.87 5.92
N LEU A 185 15.01 -15.84 4.63
CA LEU A 185 14.40 -16.99 3.94
C LEU A 185 15.38 -18.18 3.80
N ASP A 186 16.64 -17.89 3.48
CA ASP A 186 17.68 -18.91 3.28
C ASP A 186 18.09 -19.55 4.62
N ASP A 187 18.21 -18.77 5.70
CA ASP A 187 18.51 -19.26 7.04
C ASP A 187 17.39 -20.13 7.61
N ALA A 188 16.13 -19.78 7.34
CA ALA A 188 14.99 -20.63 7.63
C ALA A 188 14.99 -21.93 6.80
N GLY A 189 15.80 -22.01 5.74
CA GLY A 189 15.89 -23.14 4.81
C GLY A 189 14.68 -23.26 3.89
N ILE A 190 13.95 -22.17 3.67
CA ILE A 190 12.70 -22.16 2.89
C ILE A 190 13.03 -21.96 1.40
N GLY A 191 13.03 -23.07 0.66
CA GLY A 191 13.24 -23.07 -0.79
C GLY A 191 11.99 -22.74 -1.58
N ASN A 192 10.90 -23.50 -1.36
CA ASN A 192 9.63 -23.33 -2.07
C ASN A 192 8.88 -22.10 -1.53
N ARG A 193 8.91 -21.01 -2.28
CA ARG A 193 8.39 -19.72 -1.78
C ARG A 193 7.65 -18.91 -2.84
N ILE A 194 6.53 -18.34 -2.43
CA ILE A 194 5.71 -17.37 -3.15
C ILE A 194 5.89 -16.06 -2.39
N ILE A 195 6.57 -15.10 -3.00
CA ILE A 195 6.86 -13.81 -2.39
C ILE A 195 6.05 -12.75 -3.11
N VAL A 196 5.20 -12.06 -2.37
CA VAL A 196 4.28 -11.06 -2.89
C VAL A 196 4.56 -9.75 -2.17
N LEU A 197 5.04 -8.76 -2.93
CA LEU A 197 5.49 -7.48 -2.39
C LEU A 197 4.58 -6.35 -2.88
N SER A 198 3.75 -5.83 -1.98
CA SER A 198 2.90 -4.66 -2.17
C SER A 198 3.61 -3.43 -1.61
N ALA A 199 4.50 -2.84 -2.42
CA ALA A 199 5.26 -1.65 -2.05
C ALA A 199 5.77 -0.90 -3.31
N CYS A 200 6.04 0.40 -3.15
CA CYS A 200 6.72 1.20 -4.17
C CYS A 200 8.08 0.59 -4.50
N TYR A 201 8.48 0.64 -5.77
CA TYR A 201 9.79 0.14 -6.24
C TYR A 201 10.07 -1.35 -5.97
N SER A 202 9.05 -2.12 -5.56
CA SER A 202 9.15 -3.54 -5.16
C SER A 202 9.76 -4.46 -6.22
N GLY A 203 9.71 -4.10 -7.50
CA GLY A 203 10.43 -4.80 -8.57
C GLY A 203 11.94 -4.91 -8.35
N GLY A 204 12.53 -4.01 -7.54
CA GLY A 204 13.93 -4.03 -7.13
C GLY A 204 14.34 -5.25 -6.30
N PHE A 205 13.39 -5.96 -5.69
CA PHE A 205 13.66 -7.19 -4.94
C PHE A 205 13.86 -8.42 -5.83
N ILE A 206 13.39 -8.40 -7.08
CA ILE A 206 13.41 -9.56 -7.97
C ILE A 206 14.83 -10.13 -8.19
N PRO A 207 15.87 -9.32 -8.47
CA PRO A 207 17.22 -9.84 -8.69
C PRO A 207 17.80 -10.65 -7.52
N ALA A 208 17.53 -10.23 -6.27
CA ALA A 208 18.06 -10.87 -5.06
C ALA A 208 17.28 -12.13 -4.66
N LEU A 209 15.96 -12.12 -4.85
CA LEU A 209 15.06 -13.19 -4.38
C LEU A 209 14.82 -14.29 -5.43
N ARG A 210 15.02 -14.00 -6.72
CA ARG A 210 14.73 -14.97 -7.79
C ARG A 210 15.57 -16.22 -7.62
N SER A 211 14.92 -17.36 -7.73
CA SER A 211 15.54 -18.67 -7.75
C SER A 211 14.66 -19.63 -8.56
N PRO A 212 15.13 -20.83 -8.90
CA PRO A 212 14.25 -21.82 -9.53
C PRO A 212 13.07 -22.23 -8.64
N ASP A 213 13.14 -22.05 -7.32
CA ASP A 213 12.12 -22.45 -6.33
C ASP A 213 11.26 -21.26 -5.85
N THR A 214 11.41 -20.08 -6.46
CA THR A 214 10.70 -18.86 -6.06
C THR A 214 9.66 -18.44 -7.12
N LEU A 215 8.43 -18.14 -6.71
CA LEU A 215 7.52 -17.23 -7.43
C LEU A 215 7.60 -15.86 -6.76
N ILE A 216 7.84 -14.79 -7.53
CA ILE A 216 7.82 -13.40 -7.03
C ILE A 216 6.75 -12.63 -7.79
N LEU A 217 5.92 -11.88 -7.07
CA LEU A 217 4.92 -10.95 -7.58
C LEU A 217 5.16 -9.59 -6.93
N THR A 218 5.27 -8.52 -7.72
CA THR A 218 5.54 -7.17 -7.21
C THR A 218 4.49 -6.18 -7.69
N ALA A 219 4.10 -5.25 -6.82
CA ALA A 219 3.13 -4.21 -7.12
C ALA A 219 3.62 -3.19 -8.15
N ALA A 220 4.94 -2.99 -8.23
CA ALA A 220 5.53 -2.03 -9.16
C ALA A 220 6.84 -2.54 -9.77
N ARG A 221 7.25 -1.87 -10.84
CA ARG A 221 8.59 -1.97 -11.42
C ARG A 221 9.63 -1.30 -10.49
N ALA A 222 10.89 -1.71 -10.61
CA ALA A 222 11.99 -1.23 -9.77
C ALA A 222 12.22 0.30 -9.79
N ASP A 223 11.71 1.03 -10.79
CA ASP A 223 11.85 2.48 -10.95
C ASP A 223 10.48 3.18 -10.99
N ARG A 224 9.43 2.56 -10.43
CA ARG A 224 8.07 3.08 -10.38
C ARG A 224 7.48 2.98 -8.97
N PRO A 225 6.68 3.96 -8.54
CA PRO A 225 5.83 3.81 -7.36
C PRO A 225 4.67 2.85 -7.63
N SER A 226 4.03 2.41 -6.54
CA SER A 226 2.69 1.80 -6.52
C SER A 226 1.71 2.73 -5.82
N PHE A 227 0.41 2.46 -5.90
CA PHE A 227 -0.64 3.40 -5.48
C PHE A 227 -1.66 2.78 -4.51
N GLY A 228 -2.45 3.66 -3.89
CA GLY A 228 -3.55 3.30 -2.99
C GLY A 228 -3.16 3.18 -1.52
N CYS A 229 -1.95 3.61 -1.16
CA CYS A 229 -1.55 3.84 0.23
C CYS A 229 -2.08 5.23 0.66
N GLY A 230 -2.50 5.39 1.92
CA GLY A 230 -3.06 6.65 2.43
C GLY A 230 -4.44 6.52 3.09
N ASN A 231 -4.78 7.51 3.90
CA ASN A 231 -6.04 7.65 4.66
C ASN A 231 -7.33 7.82 3.82
N THR A 232 -7.28 7.61 2.51
CA THR A 232 -8.43 7.71 1.61
C THR A 232 -8.80 6.39 0.95
N SER A 233 -8.02 5.33 1.19
CA SER A 233 -8.29 3.99 0.69
C SER A 233 -8.39 3.00 1.85
N ASN A 234 -9.12 1.91 1.64
CA ASN A 234 -9.21 0.78 2.56
C ASN A 234 -8.26 -0.36 2.18
N ALA A 235 -7.65 -0.31 0.99
CA ALA A 235 -6.67 -1.25 0.47
C ALA A 235 -5.76 -0.57 -0.58
N THR A 236 -4.53 -1.02 -0.73
CA THR A 236 -3.65 -0.63 -1.85
C THR A 236 -4.23 -1.08 -3.19
N TYR A 237 -3.80 -0.51 -4.30
CA TYR A 237 -4.32 -0.91 -5.63
C TYR A 237 -3.96 -2.36 -5.93
N PHE A 238 -2.76 -2.76 -5.51
CA PHE A 238 -2.28 -4.12 -5.68
C PHE A 238 -3.00 -5.11 -4.74
N GLY A 239 -3.17 -4.78 -3.46
CA GLY A 239 -3.93 -5.61 -2.52
C GLY A 239 -5.40 -5.75 -2.93
N GLN A 240 -6.06 -4.68 -3.36
CA GLN A 240 -7.41 -4.75 -3.92
C GLN A 240 -7.45 -5.70 -5.13
N ALA A 241 -6.57 -5.49 -6.11
CA ALA A 241 -6.64 -6.22 -7.37
C ALA A 241 -6.20 -7.70 -7.24
N TRP A 242 -5.13 -7.98 -6.50
CA TRP A 242 -4.57 -9.33 -6.35
C TRP A 242 -5.21 -10.09 -5.19
N LEU A 243 -5.08 -9.57 -3.96
CA LEU A 243 -5.49 -10.27 -2.75
C LEU A 243 -7.01 -10.34 -2.62
N ILE A 244 -7.71 -9.23 -2.83
CA ILE A 244 -9.15 -9.14 -2.58
C ILE A 244 -9.94 -9.62 -3.79
N ASP A 245 -9.68 -9.12 -4.99
CA ASP A 245 -10.52 -9.44 -6.14
C ASP A 245 -10.09 -10.75 -6.83
N ALA A 246 -8.82 -10.86 -7.22
CA ALA A 246 -8.38 -11.95 -8.08
C ALA A 246 -8.24 -13.29 -7.33
N MET A 247 -7.74 -13.32 -6.10
CA MET A 247 -7.66 -14.55 -5.30
C MET A 247 -9.04 -15.07 -4.84
N ASN A 248 -10.10 -14.25 -4.84
CA ASN A 248 -11.47 -14.75 -4.69
C ASN A 248 -12.02 -15.38 -5.97
N ARG A 249 -11.46 -15.04 -7.12
CA ARG A 249 -11.89 -15.56 -8.44
C ARG A 249 -11.05 -16.73 -8.94
N SER A 250 -9.83 -16.89 -8.42
CA SER A 250 -8.85 -17.89 -8.85
C SER A 250 -8.23 -18.57 -7.63
N ASP A 251 -7.91 -19.85 -7.76
CA ASP A 251 -7.07 -20.57 -6.79
C ASP A 251 -5.58 -20.54 -7.14
N ASP A 252 -5.23 -19.89 -8.26
CA ASP A 252 -3.87 -19.74 -8.77
C ASP A 252 -3.33 -18.35 -8.45
N PRO A 253 -2.29 -18.22 -7.61
CA PRO A 253 -1.62 -16.94 -7.35
C PRO A 253 -1.09 -16.27 -8.61
N LEU A 254 -0.62 -17.04 -9.60
CA LEU A 254 -0.06 -16.52 -10.85
C LEU A 254 -1.16 -16.03 -11.79
N ALA A 255 -2.23 -16.81 -11.97
CA ALA A 255 -3.36 -16.35 -12.78
C ALA A 255 -4.08 -15.16 -12.11
N ALA A 256 -4.16 -15.14 -10.78
CA ALA A 256 -4.67 -14.00 -10.03
C ALA A 256 -3.83 -12.74 -10.27
N PHE A 257 -2.50 -12.88 -10.38
CA PHE A 257 -1.61 -11.77 -10.73
C PHE A 257 -1.86 -11.23 -12.14
N ASP A 258 -2.08 -12.08 -13.15
CA ASP A 258 -2.40 -11.62 -14.50
C ASP A 258 -3.73 -10.83 -14.54
N MET A 259 -4.71 -11.23 -13.73
CA MET A 259 -5.96 -10.48 -13.54
C MET A 259 -5.70 -9.14 -12.85
N ALA A 260 -4.91 -9.14 -11.78
CA ALA A 260 -4.56 -7.95 -11.02
C ALA A 260 -3.82 -6.92 -11.88
N ARG A 261 -2.81 -7.34 -12.64
CA ARG A 261 -2.06 -6.47 -13.57
C ARG A 261 -2.98 -5.78 -14.58
N THR A 262 -3.97 -6.51 -15.09
CA THR A 262 -4.97 -5.97 -16.02
C THR A 262 -5.86 -4.92 -15.34
N ALA A 263 -6.35 -5.20 -14.13
CA ALA A 263 -7.20 -4.29 -13.36
C ALA A 263 -6.45 -3.01 -12.95
N ILE A 264 -5.22 -3.15 -12.46
CA ILE A 264 -4.34 -2.04 -12.06
C ILE A 264 -4.05 -1.14 -13.27
N THR A 265 -3.65 -1.72 -14.41
CA THR A 265 -3.38 -0.94 -15.64
C THR A 265 -4.61 -0.13 -16.07
N ALA A 266 -5.81 -0.70 -15.97
CA ALA A 266 -7.04 -0.01 -16.31
C ALA A 266 -7.35 1.14 -15.34
N ARG A 267 -7.19 0.89 -14.03
CA ARG A 267 -7.41 1.88 -12.97
C ARG A 267 -6.45 3.05 -13.07
N GLU A 268 -5.15 2.78 -13.13
CA GLU A 268 -4.10 3.81 -13.24
C GLU A 268 -4.33 4.69 -14.48
N LYS A 269 -4.69 4.07 -15.61
CA LYS A 269 -5.03 4.81 -16.83
C LYS A 269 -6.27 5.70 -16.66
N GLN A 270 -7.28 5.22 -15.95
CA GLN A 270 -8.51 5.97 -15.69
C GLN A 270 -8.24 7.19 -14.78
N GLU A 271 -7.35 7.03 -13.81
CA GLU A 271 -7.02 8.06 -12.83
C GLU A 271 -5.89 8.99 -13.29
N GLY A 272 -5.22 8.67 -14.41
CA GLY A 272 -4.14 9.47 -14.98
C GLY A 272 -2.78 9.24 -14.31
N GLU A 273 -2.65 8.15 -13.57
CA GLU A 273 -1.42 7.78 -12.87
C GLU A 273 -0.34 7.30 -13.84
N LEU A 274 0.91 7.51 -13.43
CA LEU A 274 2.06 6.89 -14.09
C LEU A 274 2.01 5.38 -13.84
N PRO A 275 1.93 4.51 -14.88
CA PRO A 275 1.71 3.09 -14.65
C PRO A 275 2.80 2.44 -13.78
N SER A 276 2.38 1.73 -12.73
CA SER A 276 3.28 1.03 -11.80
C SER A 276 3.99 -0.16 -12.46
N LEU A 277 3.36 -0.75 -13.48
CA LEU A 277 3.84 -1.92 -14.23
C LEU A 277 4.19 -3.11 -13.31
N PRO A 278 3.21 -3.72 -12.61
CA PRO A 278 3.43 -4.88 -11.75
C PRO A 278 4.26 -5.97 -12.44
N GLN A 279 5.23 -6.56 -11.74
CA GLN A 279 6.15 -7.55 -12.31
C GLN A 279 5.99 -8.94 -11.68
N GLN A 280 6.36 -9.97 -12.43
CA GLN A 280 6.40 -11.35 -11.93
C GLN A 280 7.69 -12.06 -12.35
N SER A 281 8.16 -12.99 -11.50
CA SER A 281 9.27 -13.90 -11.79
C SER A 281 8.91 -15.31 -11.32
N LEU A 282 8.77 -16.25 -12.26
CA LEU A 282 8.43 -17.65 -11.97
C LEU A 282 9.65 -18.56 -12.11
N GLY A 283 10.05 -19.21 -11.01
CA GLY A 283 11.04 -20.27 -11.01
C GLY A 283 10.53 -21.58 -11.62
N LYS A 284 11.43 -22.33 -12.27
CA LYS A 284 11.05 -23.59 -12.95
C LYS A 284 10.62 -24.72 -12.01
N ARG A 285 11.14 -24.74 -10.77
CA ARG A 285 10.89 -25.80 -9.78
C ARG A 285 9.73 -25.48 -8.84
N ILE A 286 9.38 -24.21 -8.62
CA ILE A 286 8.18 -23.86 -7.84
C ILE A 286 6.89 -24.19 -8.58
N ALA A 287 6.86 -24.06 -9.91
CA ALA A 287 5.66 -24.32 -10.71
C ALA A 287 4.99 -25.69 -10.43
N PRO A 288 5.71 -26.83 -10.44
CA PRO A 288 5.11 -28.11 -10.07
C PRO A 288 4.68 -28.21 -8.60
N VAL A 289 5.31 -27.47 -7.67
CA VAL A 289 4.87 -27.42 -6.26
C VAL A 289 3.51 -26.73 -6.15
N LEU A 290 3.34 -25.58 -6.83
CA LEU A 290 2.06 -24.86 -6.88
C LEU A 290 0.96 -25.71 -7.52
N ALA A 291 1.29 -26.44 -8.59
CA ALA A 291 0.35 -27.36 -9.23
C ALA A 291 -0.10 -28.49 -8.29
N ARG A 292 0.81 -29.08 -7.50
CA ARG A 292 0.46 -30.10 -6.50
C ARG A 292 -0.40 -29.53 -5.37
N TRP A 293 -0.02 -28.38 -4.82
CA TRP A 293 -0.79 -27.69 -3.79
C TRP A 293 -2.23 -27.45 -4.25
N ARG A 294 -2.40 -26.88 -5.45
CA ARG A 294 -3.73 -26.60 -6.03
C ARG A 294 -4.51 -27.85 -6.35
N ALA A 295 -3.86 -28.91 -6.83
CA ALA A 295 -4.54 -30.19 -7.08
C ALA A 295 -5.13 -30.82 -5.81
N GLY A 296 -4.55 -30.55 -4.64
CA GLY A 296 -5.06 -30.96 -3.33
C GLY A 296 -5.99 -29.94 -2.66
N LEU A 297 -6.18 -28.76 -3.26
CA LEU A 297 -6.97 -27.68 -2.69
C LEU A 297 -8.44 -27.80 -3.11
N HIS A 298 -9.33 -27.82 -2.11
CA HIS A 298 -10.74 -27.54 -2.30
C HIS A 298 -11.02 -26.12 -1.86
N ALA A 299 -11.05 -25.19 -2.82
CA ALA A 299 -11.25 -23.78 -2.51
C ALA A 299 -12.61 -23.57 -1.82
N GLY A 300 -12.59 -22.92 -0.65
CA GLY A 300 -13.81 -22.48 0.05
C GLY A 300 -14.58 -21.42 -0.75
N ALA A 301 -15.67 -20.89 -0.19
CA ALA A 301 -16.39 -19.78 -0.82
C ALA A 301 -15.51 -18.52 -0.95
N ALA A 302 -15.94 -17.56 -1.77
CA ALA A 302 -15.34 -16.24 -1.77
C ALA A 302 -15.53 -15.56 -0.40
N VAL A 303 -14.51 -14.86 0.08
CA VAL A 303 -14.48 -14.22 1.40
C VAL A 303 -14.65 -12.72 1.21
N ALA A 304 -15.71 -12.15 1.79
CA ALA A 304 -15.96 -10.71 1.69
C ALA A 304 -14.86 -9.90 2.40
N TYR A 305 -14.40 -8.82 1.76
CA TYR A 305 -13.49 -7.86 2.38
C TYR A 305 -14.24 -7.05 3.45
N PRO A 306 -13.85 -7.11 4.73
CA PRO A 306 -14.66 -6.55 5.82
C PRO A 306 -14.44 -5.05 6.02
N TYR A 307 -13.46 -4.45 5.35
CA TYR A 307 -13.14 -3.03 5.48
C TYR A 307 -13.85 -2.25 4.36
N PRO A 308 -14.83 -1.39 4.67
CA PRO A 308 -15.53 -0.61 3.66
C PRO A 308 -14.60 0.46 3.06
N PRO A 309 -14.87 0.93 1.82
CA PRO A 309 -14.19 2.10 1.27
C PRO A 309 -14.39 3.30 2.19
N LEU A 310 -13.33 4.10 2.37
CA LEU A 310 -13.43 5.33 3.16
C LEU A 310 -14.25 6.36 2.38
N GLU A 311 -15.21 7.02 3.05
CA GLU A 311 -15.97 8.10 2.42
C GLU A 311 -15.04 9.29 2.18
N THR A 312 -14.83 9.66 0.92
CA THR A 312 -14.22 10.94 0.59
C THR A 312 -15.31 12.01 0.70
N THR A 313 -15.33 12.75 1.81
CA THR A 313 -16.04 14.03 1.81
C THR A 313 -15.38 14.91 0.75
N PRO A 314 -16.10 15.35 -0.30
CA PRO A 314 -15.55 16.33 -1.22
C PRO A 314 -15.18 17.55 -0.38
N ASP A 315 -13.93 17.97 -0.47
CA ASP A 315 -13.43 19.15 0.21
C ASP A 315 -14.39 20.31 -0.12
N ALA A 316 -15.16 20.74 0.88
CA ALA A 316 -16.02 21.90 0.73
C ALA A 316 -15.04 23.07 0.58
N GLY A 317 -14.85 23.52 -0.66
CA GLY A 317 -13.87 24.53 -1.04
C GLY A 317 -13.72 25.59 0.05
N GLN A 318 -12.57 25.56 0.73
CA GLN A 318 -12.14 26.66 1.57
C GLN A 318 -11.61 27.77 0.67
N ASP A 319 -12.51 28.39 -0.09
CA ASP A 319 -12.39 29.80 -0.42
C ASP A 319 -12.90 30.57 0.80
N GLN A 320 -12.08 30.64 1.84
CA GLN A 320 -12.15 31.72 2.81
C GLN A 320 -10.92 32.59 2.61
N ASP A 321 -11.13 33.67 1.86
CA ASP A 321 -10.29 34.86 1.95
C ASP A 321 -10.07 35.20 3.44
N PRO A 322 -8.83 35.45 3.90
CA PRO A 322 -8.63 36.00 5.23
C PRO A 322 -9.10 37.46 5.20
N GLU A 323 -10.36 37.68 5.55
CA GLU A 323 -10.90 39.02 5.71
C GLU A 323 -10.15 39.72 6.85
N ALA A 324 -9.70 40.92 6.51
CA ALA A 324 -8.82 41.74 7.31
C ALA A 324 -9.42 42.10 8.67
N ASP A 325 -8.55 42.02 9.67
CA ASP A 325 -8.65 42.67 10.98
C ASP A 325 -9.17 44.12 10.85
N PRO A 326 -10.37 44.45 11.39
CA PRO A 326 -10.87 45.81 11.40
C PRO A 326 -10.81 46.40 12.81
N ASP A 327 -9.65 46.36 13.47
CA ASP A 327 -9.40 47.16 14.69
C ASP A 327 -8.52 48.38 14.37
N SER A 328 -9.08 49.31 13.57
CA SER A 328 -8.63 50.70 13.55
C SER A 328 -9.81 51.63 13.85
N ARG A 329 -9.90 51.98 15.14
CA ARG A 329 -10.82 52.99 15.67
C ARG A 329 -10.52 54.35 15.03
N SER A 330 -11.53 54.97 14.43
CA SER A 330 -11.59 56.43 14.25
C SER A 330 -13.06 56.86 14.20
N LEU A 331 -13.52 57.34 15.36
CA LEU A 331 -14.48 58.42 15.66
C LEU A 331 -15.27 59.01 14.47
N ASP A 332 -16.59 58.80 14.45
CA ASP A 332 -17.64 59.85 14.58
C ASP A 332 -19.03 59.37 14.07
N ASP A 333 -20.04 59.51 14.94
CA ASP A 333 -21.49 59.31 14.77
C ASP A 333 -22.14 60.67 14.32
N PRO A 334 -23.43 60.85 13.90
CA PRO A 334 -24.54 59.89 13.90
C PRO A 334 -25.58 59.91 12.76
N THR A 335 -26.40 58.84 12.75
CA THR A 335 -27.85 58.77 12.43
C THR A 335 -28.38 59.02 11.01
N LYS A 336 -28.99 57.98 10.40
CA LYS A 336 -30.46 57.93 10.11
C LYS A 336 -30.91 56.57 9.55
N ALA A 337 -31.94 56.00 10.17
CA ALA A 337 -32.66 54.81 9.73
C ALA A 337 -33.76 55.13 8.69
N LYS A 338 -34.02 54.21 7.73
CA LYS A 338 -35.36 53.87 7.20
C LYS A 338 -35.38 52.61 6.30
N GLU A 339 -36.18 51.63 6.72
CA GLU A 339 -36.71 50.42 6.03
C GLU A 339 -37.73 50.74 4.89
N PRO A 340 -38.42 49.78 4.21
CA PRO A 340 -38.17 48.34 3.87
C PRO A 340 -38.66 47.91 2.43
N ALA A 341 -38.71 46.58 2.18
CA ALA A 341 -39.53 45.80 1.20
C ALA A 341 -38.78 45.30 -0.07
N ALA A 342 -38.95 44.08 -0.63
CA ALA A 342 -39.96 43.01 -0.53
C ALA A 342 -39.39 41.67 -1.11
N PRO A 343 -40.10 40.51 -0.97
CA PRO A 343 -39.55 39.15 -1.10
C PRO A 343 -39.89 38.44 -2.44
N ALA A 344 -39.17 37.36 -2.76
CA ALA A 344 -39.57 36.40 -3.81
C ALA A 344 -39.55 34.95 -3.30
N SER A 345 -40.65 34.25 -3.62
CA SER A 345 -41.19 32.99 -3.10
C SER A 345 -40.60 31.70 -3.75
N PRO A 346 -40.99 30.48 -3.28
CA PRO A 346 -40.16 29.28 -3.31
C PRO A 346 -40.39 28.34 -4.52
N ARG A 347 -39.39 27.48 -4.78
CA ARG A 347 -39.46 26.36 -5.74
C ARG A 347 -40.33 25.22 -5.20
N LYS A 348 -41.25 24.70 -6.03
CA LYS A 348 -41.94 23.41 -5.89
C LYS A 348 -41.18 22.30 -6.64
N PRO A 349 -41.21 21.03 -6.19
CA PRO A 349 -40.57 19.91 -6.90
C PRO A 349 -41.53 19.05 -7.73
N SER A 350 -40.97 18.57 -8.86
CA SER A 350 -41.13 17.29 -9.62
C SER A 350 -42.50 16.81 -10.14
N PRO A 351 -42.52 16.03 -11.24
CA PRO A 351 -42.60 14.57 -11.05
C PRO A 351 -41.79 13.69 -12.02
N VAL A 352 -41.52 12.49 -11.51
CA VAL A 352 -40.87 11.30 -12.07
C VAL A 352 -41.77 10.60 -13.12
N PRO A 353 -41.23 9.96 -14.18
CA PRO A 353 -41.95 8.94 -14.95
C PRO A 353 -41.60 7.52 -14.50
N ALA A 354 -42.64 6.69 -14.34
CA ALA A 354 -42.59 5.27 -14.01
C ALA A 354 -42.24 4.37 -15.22
N PRO A 355 -41.84 3.09 -15.00
CA PRO A 355 -41.25 2.23 -16.03
C PRO A 355 -42.30 1.52 -16.89
N ALA A 356 -41.92 1.20 -18.12
CA ALA A 356 -42.70 0.37 -19.03
C ALA A 356 -42.07 -1.04 -19.17
N THR A 357 -42.89 -2.06 -18.99
CA THR A 357 -42.74 -3.44 -19.47
C THR A 357 -44.14 -4.00 -19.74
N PRO A 358 -44.30 -5.04 -20.57
CA PRO A 358 -43.31 -5.95 -21.16
C PRO A 358 -42.92 -5.63 -22.61
#